data_AF-A0A158H6Z8-F1
#
_entry.id   AF-A0A158H6Z8-F1
#
_cell.length_a   1.000
_cell.length_b   1.000
_cell.length_c   1.000
_cell.angle_alpha   90.00
_cell.angle_beta   90.00
_cell.angle_gamma   90.00
#
_symmetry.space_group_name_H-M   'P 1'
#
loop_
_entity.id
_entity.type
_entity.pdbx_description
1 polymer ?
#
loop_
_entity_poly.entity_id
_entity_poly.type
_entity_poly.pdbx_seq_one_letter_code
_entity_poly.pdbx_strand_id
1 'polypeptide(L)'
;MFKQSRFLAVTAAALALSIGAVNAASAAAPDVPPQGGPGMMGGPGGPDGHRGGMQMKKALDKLRSQLNLNADQEKAWQAALNTMKQNHEAMRESHKQMHAQMESMKQQPILDLNAMYAAHQKIEQQNAQLRDQTSAAWLNFYNTLNDQQKTTVSTALKQRFARMEARREKMHERWGQHGGMHGAPAGASAANP
;
A
#
# COMPACT_ATOMS: atom_id res chain seq x y z
N MET A 1 -19.17 -61.25 -6.17
CA MET A 1 -19.60 -59.85 -5.98
C MET A 1 -18.43 -58.94 -6.35
N PHE A 2 -18.58 -58.17 -7.42
CA PHE A 2 -17.56 -57.24 -7.93
C PHE A 2 -17.62 -55.90 -7.18
N LYS A 3 -16.46 -55.27 -6.95
CA LYS A 3 -16.20 -53.90 -7.44
C LYS A 3 -14.72 -53.53 -7.28
N GLN A 4 -14.08 -53.37 -8.43
CA GLN A 4 -12.77 -52.77 -8.62
C GLN A 4 -12.90 -51.25 -8.52
N SER A 5 -12.11 -50.62 -7.66
CA SER A 5 -12.02 -49.16 -7.55
C SER A 5 -10.93 -48.67 -8.49
N ARG A 6 -11.34 -48.01 -9.58
CA ARG A 6 -10.46 -47.37 -10.55
C ARG A 6 -9.90 -46.07 -9.95
N PHE A 7 -8.57 -46.00 -9.82
CA PHE A 7 -7.88 -44.73 -9.58
C PHE A 7 -7.83 -43.95 -10.88
N LEU A 8 -8.51 -42.81 -10.94
CA LEU A 8 -8.36 -41.83 -12.01
C LEU A 8 -7.10 -41.01 -11.74
N ALA A 9 -6.04 -41.26 -12.51
CA ALA A 9 -4.88 -40.39 -12.58
C ALA A 9 -5.24 -39.18 -13.46
N VAL A 10 -5.31 -37.99 -12.85
CA VAL A 10 -5.43 -36.73 -13.58
C VAL A 10 -4.02 -36.25 -13.90
N THR A 11 -3.62 -36.37 -15.16
CA THR A 11 -2.40 -35.78 -15.71
C THR A 11 -2.53 -34.26 -15.73
N ALA A 12 -1.77 -33.57 -14.89
CA ALA A 12 -1.61 -32.12 -14.96
C ALA A 12 -0.67 -31.78 -16.13
N ALA A 13 -1.21 -31.16 -17.17
CA ALA A 13 -0.41 -30.57 -18.25
C ALA A 13 0.30 -29.32 -17.71
N ALA A 14 1.64 -29.35 -17.67
CA ALA A 14 2.45 -28.19 -17.34
C ALA A 14 2.51 -27.24 -18.54
N LEU A 15 1.90 -26.06 -18.42
CA LEU A 15 2.08 -24.96 -19.36
C LEU A 15 3.36 -24.19 -18.99
N ALA A 16 4.40 -24.36 -19.80
CA ALA A 16 5.62 -23.55 -19.73
C ALA A 16 5.35 -22.16 -20.34
N LEU A 17 5.44 -21.12 -19.53
CA LEU A 17 5.45 -19.73 -20.00
C LEU A 17 6.90 -19.26 -20.09
N SER A 18 7.42 -19.20 -21.31
CA SER A 18 8.70 -18.58 -21.66
C SER A 18 8.60 -17.06 -21.53
N ILE A 19 9.37 -16.48 -20.60
CA ILE A 19 9.54 -15.03 -20.49
C ILE A 19 10.61 -14.60 -21.49
N GLY A 20 10.19 -14.06 -22.63
CA GLY A 20 11.07 -13.35 -23.56
C GLY A 20 11.32 -11.93 -23.05
N ALA A 21 12.56 -11.65 -22.64
CA ALA A 21 13.04 -10.30 -22.39
C ALA A 21 13.60 -9.72 -23.69
N VAL A 22 13.09 -8.57 -24.14
CA VAL A 22 13.82 -7.66 -25.04
C VAL A 22 13.51 -6.20 -24.67
N ASN A 23 14.60 -5.47 -24.54
CA ASN A 23 14.74 -4.11 -24.03
C ASN A 23 13.89 -3.08 -24.78
N ALA A 24 13.14 -2.26 -24.04
CA ALA A 24 12.68 -0.97 -24.56
C ALA A 24 13.80 0.07 -24.39
N ALA A 25 14.22 0.62 -25.52
CA ALA A 25 15.18 1.71 -25.62
C ALA A 25 14.68 2.94 -24.85
N SER A 26 15.60 3.56 -24.13
CA SER A 26 15.45 4.82 -23.41
C SER A 26 15.19 5.99 -24.38
N ALA A 27 13.97 6.54 -24.35
CA ALA A 27 13.70 7.87 -24.88
C ALA A 27 14.06 8.91 -23.81
N ALA A 28 14.92 9.85 -24.19
CA ALA A 28 15.35 10.97 -23.35
C ALA A 28 14.13 11.83 -22.93
N ALA A 29 13.98 12.05 -21.62
CA ALA A 29 13.05 13.03 -21.08
C ALA A 29 13.81 14.35 -20.80
N PRO A 30 13.20 15.52 -21.05
CA PRO A 30 13.84 16.81 -20.86
C PRO A 30 14.04 17.15 -19.38
N ASP A 31 15.11 17.90 -19.10
CA ASP A 31 15.55 18.37 -17.79
C ASP A 31 14.46 19.20 -17.08
N VAL A 32 13.96 18.68 -15.97
CA VAL A 32 13.13 19.44 -15.00
C VAL A 32 13.96 19.62 -13.73
N PRO A 33 14.20 20.85 -13.25
CA PRO A 33 15.00 21.06 -12.04
C PRO A 33 14.28 20.49 -10.80
N PRO A 34 15.00 19.94 -9.81
CA PRO A 34 14.39 19.32 -8.65
C PRO A 34 13.77 20.39 -7.73
N GLN A 35 12.44 20.42 -7.68
CA GLN A 35 11.69 21.14 -6.65
C GLN A 35 11.83 20.40 -5.31
N GLY A 36 12.79 20.84 -4.50
CA GLY A 36 12.87 20.50 -3.08
C GLY A 36 11.68 21.11 -2.33
N GLY A 37 10.59 20.37 -2.24
CA GLY A 37 9.43 20.75 -1.44
C GLY A 37 9.71 20.63 0.08
N PRO A 38 9.12 21.49 0.93
CA PRO A 38 9.25 21.40 2.38
C PRO A 38 8.79 20.03 2.91
N GLY A 39 9.63 19.41 3.74
CA GLY A 39 9.41 18.08 4.31
C GLY A 39 8.06 17.97 5.05
N MET A 40 7.22 17.06 4.57
CA MET A 40 5.98 16.67 5.24
C MET A 40 6.32 15.87 6.51
N MET A 41 6.47 16.56 7.64
CA MET A 41 6.50 15.96 8.97
C MET A 41 5.07 15.55 9.39
N GLY A 42 4.54 14.54 8.72
CA GLY A 42 3.26 13.88 9.02
C GLY A 42 3.48 12.37 9.07
N GLY A 43 4.34 11.92 9.99
CA GLY A 43 4.67 10.50 10.14
C GLY A 43 3.41 9.65 10.42
N PRO A 44 3.38 8.35 10.03
CA PRO A 44 2.26 7.43 10.24
C PRO A 44 1.84 7.16 11.71
N GLY A 45 2.36 7.91 12.69
CA GLY A 45 2.28 7.64 14.12
C GLY A 45 1.44 8.60 14.96
N GLY A 46 0.64 9.49 14.35
CA GLY A 46 -0.31 10.33 15.10
C GLY A 46 -1.38 9.50 15.85
N PRO A 47 -2.14 10.08 16.79
CA PRO A 47 -3.23 9.39 17.53
C PRO A 47 -4.25 8.67 16.63
N ASP A 48 -4.34 9.07 15.36
CA ASP A 48 -5.18 8.44 14.34
C ASP A 48 -4.66 7.08 13.83
N GLY A 49 -3.39 6.73 14.02
CA GLY A 49 -2.82 5.46 13.58
C GLY A 49 -3.40 4.24 14.33
N HIS A 50 -3.59 4.36 15.64
CA HIS A 50 -4.23 3.32 16.46
C HIS A 50 -5.73 3.20 16.20
N ARG A 51 -6.40 4.33 15.91
CA ARG A 51 -7.77 4.28 15.41
C ARG A 51 -7.79 3.52 14.09
N GLY A 52 -7.01 3.93 13.09
CA GLY A 52 -7.06 3.38 11.73
C GLY A 52 -6.99 1.84 11.68
N GLY A 53 -6.11 1.23 12.48
CA GLY A 53 -5.99 -0.23 12.58
C GLY A 53 -7.24 -0.90 13.15
N MET A 54 -7.84 -0.36 14.21
CA MET A 54 -9.08 -0.89 14.77
C MET A 54 -10.27 -0.76 13.81
N GLN A 55 -10.36 0.34 13.04
CA GLN A 55 -11.44 0.49 12.05
C GLN A 55 -11.30 -0.53 10.91
N MET A 56 -10.07 -0.80 10.45
CA MET A 56 -9.83 -1.78 9.40
C MET A 56 -10.23 -3.20 9.83
N LYS A 57 -9.83 -3.61 11.04
CA LYS A 57 -10.24 -4.90 11.62
C LYS A 57 -11.75 -5.04 11.69
N LYS A 58 -12.46 -4.04 12.22
CA LYS A 58 -13.93 -4.05 12.28
C LYS A 58 -14.57 -4.15 10.90
N ALA A 59 -14.01 -3.48 9.89
CA ALA A 59 -14.51 -3.54 8.52
C ALA A 59 -14.32 -4.94 7.90
N LEU A 60 -13.17 -5.58 8.13
CA LEU A 60 -12.90 -6.94 7.67
C LEU A 60 -13.79 -7.97 8.37
N ASP A 61 -13.96 -7.85 9.69
CA ASP A 61 -14.83 -8.74 10.47
C ASP A 61 -16.30 -8.61 10.02
N LYS A 62 -16.76 -7.39 9.72
CA LYS A 62 -18.08 -7.14 9.13
C LYS A 62 -18.21 -7.72 7.72
N LEU A 63 -17.20 -7.58 6.87
CA LEU A 63 -17.24 -8.14 5.52
C LEU A 63 -17.32 -9.67 5.59
N ARG A 64 -16.49 -10.31 6.42
CA ARG A 64 -16.49 -11.75 6.63
C ARG A 64 -17.88 -12.27 7.03
N SER A 65 -18.55 -11.62 7.97
CA SER A 65 -19.88 -12.05 8.41
C SER A 65 -20.96 -11.94 7.33
N GLN A 66 -20.78 -11.05 6.34
CA GLN A 66 -21.71 -10.91 5.20
C GLN A 66 -21.47 -11.94 4.09
N LEU A 67 -20.30 -12.58 4.05
CA LEU A 67 -19.91 -13.48 2.95
C LEU A 67 -20.37 -14.92 3.15
N ASN A 68 -20.78 -15.32 4.37
CA ASN A 68 -21.19 -16.69 4.69
C ASN A 68 -20.20 -17.73 4.12
N LEU A 69 -18.93 -17.58 4.48
CA LEU A 69 -17.84 -18.41 3.94
C LEU A 69 -18.03 -19.89 4.32
N ASN A 70 -17.77 -20.78 3.37
CA ASN A 70 -17.62 -22.20 3.68
C ASN A 70 -16.25 -22.51 4.32
N ALA A 71 -16.00 -23.76 4.72
CA ALA A 71 -14.76 -24.14 5.41
C ALA A 71 -13.48 -23.83 4.62
N ASP A 72 -13.48 -24.09 3.31
CA ASP A 72 -12.31 -23.86 2.45
C ASP A 72 -12.05 -22.37 2.24
N GLN A 73 -13.11 -21.59 2.01
CA GLN A 73 -13.04 -20.15 1.88
C GLN A 73 -12.61 -19.47 3.18
N GLU A 74 -13.06 -19.98 4.32
CA GLU A 74 -12.63 -19.51 5.64
C GLU A 74 -11.13 -19.77 5.84
N LYS A 75 -10.63 -20.95 5.44
CA LYS A 75 -9.20 -21.23 5.48
C LYS A 75 -8.40 -20.27 4.59
N ALA A 76 -8.87 -19.97 3.38
CA ALA A 76 -8.24 -19.01 2.49
C ALA A 76 -8.28 -17.57 3.06
N TRP A 77 -9.38 -17.18 3.69
CA TRP A 77 -9.52 -15.90 4.39
C TRP A 77 -8.51 -15.76 5.54
N GLN A 78 -8.40 -16.77 6.40
CA GLN A 78 -7.44 -16.77 7.51
C GLN A 78 -5.99 -16.73 7.00
N ALA A 79 -5.68 -17.45 5.93
CA ALA A 79 -4.36 -17.38 5.30
C ALA A 79 -4.04 -15.96 4.83
N ALA A 80 -4.98 -15.28 4.15
CA ALA A 80 -4.80 -13.90 3.71
C ALA A 80 -4.64 -12.92 4.89
N LEU A 81 -5.42 -13.08 5.97
CA LEU A 81 -5.27 -12.28 7.19
C LEU A 81 -3.91 -12.47 7.85
N ASN A 82 -3.43 -13.71 7.95
CA ASN A 82 -2.14 -14.02 8.55
C ASN A 82 -0.99 -13.40 7.74
N THR A 83 -0.99 -13.56 6.41
CA THR A 83 -0.01 -12.93 5.52
C THR A 83 -0.03 -11.40 5.69
N MET A 84 -1.21 -10.79 5.68
CA MET A 84 -1.35 -9.34 5.86
C MET A 84 -0.77 -8.88 7.21
N LYS A 85 -1.04 -9.61 8.30
CA LYS A 85 -0.53 -9.27 9.64
C LYS A 85 1.00 -9.38 9.70
N GLN A 86 1.55 -10.50 9.25
CA GLN A 86 3.00 -10.74 9.22
C GLN A 86 3.71 -9.68 8.38
N ASN A 87 3.19 -9.38 7.19
CA ASN A 87 3.80 -8.40 6.29
C ASN A 87 3.66 -6.97 6.83
N HIS A 88 2.57 -6.66 7.53
CA HIS A 88 2.44 -5.38 8.22
C HIS A 88 3.45 -5.22 9.36
N GLU A 89 3.68 -6.27 10.15
CA GLU A 89 4.70 -6.28 11.20
C GLU A 89 6.11 -6.10 10.61
N ALA A 90 6.42 -6.79 9.51
CA ALA A 90 7.68 -6.64 8.80
C ALA A 90 7.88 -5.21 8.25
N MET A 91 6.87 -4.63 7.60
CA MET A 91 6.93 -3.23 7.13
C MET A 91 7.09 -2.24 8.29
N ARG A 92 6.45 -2.50 9.44
CA ARG A 92 6.61 -1.67 10.65
C ARG A 92 8.05 -1.73 11.15
N GLU A 93 8.68 -2.91 11.10
CA GLU A 93 10.09 -3.05 11.49
C GLU A 93 11.03 -2.34 10.51
N SER A 94 10.80 -2.44 9.20
CA SER A 94 11.53 -1.65 8.20
C SER A 94 11.44 -0.15 8.46
N HIS A 95 10.27 0.35 8.90
CA HIS A 95 10.10 1.75 9.25
C HIS A 95 10.87 2.15 10.51
N LYS A 96 10.88 1.29 11.55
CA LYS A 96 11.70 1.53 12.75
C LYS A 96 13.19 1.55 12.42
N GLN A 97 13.65 0.65 11.56
CA GLN A 97 15.03 0.61 11.10
C GLN A 97 15.41 1.92 10.38
N MET A 98 14.56 2.39 9.47
CA MET A 98 14.76 3.66 8.78
C MET A 98 14.82 4.83 9.77
N HIS A 99 13.91 4.85 10.75
CA HIS A 99 13.90 5.88 11.79
C HIS A 99 15.19 5.86 12.62
N ALA A 100 15.65 4.68 13.05
CA ALA A 100 16.90 4.53 13.81
C ALA A 100 18.11 4.99 13.00
N GLN A 101 18.17 4.65 11.70
CA GLN A 101 19.23 5.13 10.81
C GLN A 101 19.19 6.64 10.67
N MET A 102 18.00 7.24 10.53
CA MET A 102 17.83 8.68 10.46
C MET A 102 18.29 9.39 11.73
N GLU A 103 17.96 8.86 12.91
CA GLU A 103 18.45 9.40 14.18
C GLU A 103 19.98 9.32 14.31
N SER A 104 20.60 8.24 13.84
CA SER A 104 22.06 8.12 13.80
C SER A 104 22.70 9.15 12.87
N MET A 105 22.12 9.41 11.70
CA MET A 105 22.66 10.35 10.72
C MET A 105 22.55 11.81 11.17
N LYS A 106 21.53 12.17 11.98
CA LYS A 106 21.40 13.50 12.57
C LYS A 106 22.57 13.90 13.47
N GLN A 107 23.31 12.92 14.00
CA GLN A 107 24.47 13.16 14.87
C GLN A 107 25.76 13.38 14.07
N GLN A 108 25.75 13.13 12.76
CA GLN A 108 26.93 13.29 11.92
C GLN A 108 27.11 14.75 11.48
N PRO A 109 28.35 15.26 11.45
CA PRO A 109 28.62 16.63 11.00
C PRO A 109 28.37 16.83 9.50
N ILE A 110 28.47 15.77 8.70
CA ILE A 110 28.18 15.77 7.26
C ILE A 110 27.29 14.55 6.99
N LEU A 111 26.17 14.77 6.31
CA LEU A 111 25.23 13.70 5.93
C LEU A 111 25.73 12.93 4.71
N ASP A 112 25.76 11.60 4.81
CA ASP A 112 25.96 10.73 3.66
C ASP A 112 24.64 10.49 2.91
N LEU A 113 24.33 11.38 1.96
CA LEU A 113 23.11 11.30 1.15
C LEU A 113 23.07 10.04 0.26
N ASN A 114 24.22 9.49 -0.12
CA ASN A 114 24.28 8.27 -0.94
C ASN A 114 23.88 7.05 -0.11
N ALA A 115 24.38 6.94 1.12
CA ALA A 115 23.98 5.90 2.06
C ALA A 115 22.48 6.00 2.42
N MET A 116 21.95 7.23 2.58
CA MET A 116 20.52 7.46 2.78
C MET A 116 19.68 6.92 1.62
N TYR A 117 20.05 7.30 0.39
CA TYR A 117 19.34 6.86 -0.80
C TYR A 117 19.39 5.33 -0.96
N ALA A 118 20.57 4.72 -0.78
CA ALA A 118 20.73 3.27 -0.87
C ALA A 118 19.87 2.51 0.15
N ALA A 119 19.84 2.98 1.41
CA ALA A 119 18.99 2.40 2.44
C ALA A 119 17.50 2.54 2.12
N HIS A 120 17.09 3.71 1.62
CA HIS A 120 15.72 3.94 1.19
C HIS A 120 15.32 3.01 0.04
N GLN A 121 16.15 2.87 -0.99
CA GLN A 121 15.88 1.96 -2.12
C GLN A 121 15.72 0.51 -1.66
N LYS A 122 16.61 0.04 -0.78
CA LYS A 122 16.54 -1.31 -0.22
C LYS A 122 15.23 -1.56 0.51
N ILE A 123 14.83 -0.64 1.40
CA ILE A 123 13.59 -0.76 2.17
C ILE A 123 12.37 -0.69 1.25
N GLU A 124 12.38 0.16 0.23
CA GLU A 124 11.25 0.27 -0.69
C GLU A 124 11.08 -1.01 -1.52
N GLN A 125 12.16 -1.62 -1.99
CA GLN A 125 12.12 -2.91 -2.68
C GLN A 125 11.58 -4.03 -1.79
N GLN A 126 12.03 -4.11 -0.54
CA GLN A 126 11.53 -5.09 0.42
C GLN A 126 10.04 -4.88 0.71
N ASN A 127 9.63 -3.64 0.95
CA ASN A 127 8.24 -3.30 1.22
C ASN A 127 7.35 -3.57 0.00
N ALA A 128 7.85 -3.37 -1.23
CA ALA A 128 7.14 -3.73 -2.45
C ALA A 128 6.80 -5.23 -2.48
N GLN A 129 7.79 -6.09 -2.22
CA GLN A 129 7.58 -7.53 -2.16
C GLN A 129 6.54 -7.93 -1.10
N LEU A 130 6.57 -7.32 0.09
CA LEU A 130 5.60 -7.58 1.16
C LEU A 130 4.17 -7.15 0.78
N ARG A 131 4.02 -6.02 0.07
CA ARG A 131 2.73 -5.54 -0.45
C ARG A 131 2.20 -6.46 -1.55
N ASP A 132 3.08 -6.96 -2.42
CA ASP A 132 2.71 -7.90 -3.49
C ASP A 132 2.24 -9.24 -2.92
N GLN A 133 2.95 -9.79 -1.93
CA GLN A 133 2.54 -11.01 -1.22
C GLN A 133 1.18 -10.86 -0.54
N THR A 134 0.94 -9.72 0.10
CA THR A 134 -0.36 -9.41 0.71
C THR A 134 -1.46 -9.38 -0.35
N SER A 135 -1.19 -8.72 -1.48
CA SER A 135 -2.14 -8.61 -2.60
C SER A 135 -2.44 -9.99 -3.21
N ALA A 136 -1.42 -10.80 -3.44
CA ALA A 136 -1.56 -12.16 -3.95
C ALA A 136 -2.39 -13.04 -3.01
N ALA A 137 -2.19 -12.95 -1.69
CA ALA A 137 -2.97 -13.71 -0.72
C ALA A 137 -4.47 -13.33 -0.75
N TRP A 138 -4.77 -12.03 -0.85
CA TRP A 138 -6.16 -11.57 -0.99
C TRP A 138 -6.79 -11.92 -2.34
N LEU A 139 -6.01 -11.91 -3.43
CA LEU A 139 -6.48 -12.37 -4.75
C LEU A 139 -6.80 -13.86 -4.73
N ASN A 140 -5.95 -14.68 -4.09
CA ASN A 140 -6.20 -16.10 -3.92
C ASN A 140 -7.52 -16.34 -3.15
N PHE A 141 -7.75 -15.62 -2.04
CA PHE A 141 -9.03 -15.67 -1.34
C PHE A 141 -10.20 -15.26 -2.26
N TYR A 142 -10.10 -14.13 -2.95
CA TYR A 142 -11.16 -13.64 -3.84
C TYR A 142 -11.52 -14.64 -4.94
N ASN A 143 -10.54 -15.35 -5.47
CA ASN A 143 -10.74 -16.37 -6.51
C ASN A 143 -11.52 -17.60 -6.01
N THR A 144 -11.52 -17.88 -4.69
CA THR A 144 -12.34 -18.95 -4.09
C THR A 144 -13.82 -18.60 -3.95
N LEU A 145 -14.19 -17.33 -4.14
CA LEU A 145 -15.55 -16.84 -3.94
C LEU A 145 -16.44 -17.12 -5.14
N ASN A 146 -17.73 -17.37 -4.88
CA ASN A 146 -18.77 -17.40 -5.91
C ASN A 146 -19.19 -15.98 -6.33
N ASP A 147 -20.03 -15.85 -7.36
CA ASP A 147 -20.41 -14.55 -7.92
C ASP A 147 -21.18 -13.65 -6.95
N GLN A 148 -22.02 -14.25 -6.10
CA GLN A 148 -22.75 -13.51 -5.07
C GLN A 148 -21.78 -12.92 -4.03
N GLN A 149 -20.83 -13.73 -3.55
CA GLN A 149 -19.80 -13.29 -2.61
C GLN A 149 -18.87 -12.24 -3.23
N LYS A 150 -18.45 -12.42 -4.48
CA LYS A 150 -17.65 -11.44 -5.24
C LYS A 150 -18.38 -10.12 -5.40
N THR A 151 -19.70 -10.13 -5.59
CA THR A 151 -20.54 -8.92 -5.64
C THR A 151 -20.53 -8.17 -4.31
N THR A 152 -20.65 -8.88 -3.19
CA THR A 152 -20.52 -8.30 -1.84
C THR A 152 -19.15 -7.65 -1.64
N VAL A 153 -18.06 -8.36 -1.96
CA VAL A 153 -16.69 -7.83 -1.85
C VAL A 153 -16.50 -6.60 -2.74
N SER A 154 -16.93 -6.68 -4.00
CA SER A 154 -16.81 -5.58 -4.96
C SER A 154 -17.53 -4.32 -4.51
N THR A 155 -18.72 -4.47 -3.91
CA THR A 155 -19.50 -3.35 -3.36
C THR A 155 -18.77 -2.70 -2.19
N ALA A 156 -18.22 -3.49 -1.28
CA ALA A 156 -17.43 -2.98 -0.15
C ALA A 156 -16.16 -2.25 -0.62
N LEU A 157 -15.49 -2.74 -1.66
CA LEU A 157 -14.33 -2.08 -2.27
C LEU A 157 -14.70 -0.75 -2.91
N LYS A 158 -15.78 -0.69 -3.71
CA LYS A 158 -16.28 0.57 -4.31
C LYS A 158 -16.61 1.61 -3.24
N GLN A 159 -17.27 1.22 -2.15
CA GLN A 159 -17.54 2.12 -1.02
C GLN A 159 -16.26 2.60 -0.32
N ARG A 160 -15.21 1.78 -0.31
CA ARG A 160 -13.91 2.19 0.22
C ARG A 160 -13.23 3.19 -0.72
N PHE A 161 -13.26 2.98 -2.04
CA PHE A 161 -12.72 3.92 -3.02
C PHE A 161 -13.40 5.28 -2.93
N ALA A 162 -14.74 5.33 -2.92
CA ALA A 162 -15.49 6.57 -2.76
C ALA A 162 -15.13 7.34 -1.48
N ARG A 163 -14.95 6.63 -0.35
CA ARG A 163 -14.48 7.25 0.91
C ARG A 163 -13.05 7.80 0.82
N MET A 164 -12.17 7.12 0.07
CA MET A 164 -10.80 7.59 -0.13
C MET A 164 -10.75 8.81 -1.05
N GLU A 165 -11.57 8.83 -2.11
CA GLU A 165 -11.73 9.98 -3.01
C GLU A 165 -12.24 11.20 -2.24
N ALA A 166 -13.35 11.06 -1.50
CA ALA A 166 -13.89 12.15 -0.67
C ALA A 166 -12.88 12.66 0.37
N ARG A 167 -12.07 11.77 0.96
CA ARG A 167 -10.99 12.18 1.88
C ARG A 167 -9.89 12.93 1.14
N ARG A 168 -9.52 12.50 -0.07
CA ARG A 168 -8.50 13.13 -0.90
C ARG A 168 -8.94 14.54 -1.32
N GLU A 169 -10.18 14.70 -1.75
CA GLU A 169 -10.80 15.99 -2.09
C GLU A 169 -10.77 16.94 -0.90
N LYS A 170 -11.29 16.50 0.27
CA LYS A 170 -11.27 17.30 1.50
C LYS A 170 -9.86 17.71 1.93
N MET A 171 -8.86 16.84 1.71
CA MET A 171 -7.47 17.21 1.95
C MET A 171 -7.03 18.29 0.96
N HIS A 172 -7.23 18.09 -0.35
CA HIS A 172 -6.90 19.10 -1.36
C HIS A 172 -7.52 20.46 -1.08
N GLU A 173 -8.78 20.51 -0.66
CA GLU A 173 -9.45 21.75 -0.25
C GLU A 173 -8.75 22.43 0.94
N ARG A 174 -8.34 21.66 1.95
CA ARG A 174 -7.63 22.19 3.12
C ARG A 174 -6.25 22.71 2.75
N TRP A 175 -5.50 21.95 1.94
CA TRP A 175 -4.19 22.38 1.46
C TRP A 175 -4.29 23.61 0.55
N GLY A 176 -5.32 23.69 -0.30
CA GLY A 176 -5.62 24.86 -1.12
C GLY A 176 -6.01 26.09 -0.31
N GLN A 177 -6.79 25.94 0.76
CA GLN A 177 -7.16 27.04 1.67
C GLN A 177 -5.97 27.56 2.49
N HIS A 178 -5.04 26.70 2.92
CA HIS A 178 -3.84 27.13 3.66
C HIS A 178 -2.71 27.67 2.75
N GLY A 179 -2.65 27.26 1.49
CA GLY A 179 -1.68 27.79 0.51
C GLY A 179 -1.99 29.20 -0.01
N GLY A 180 -3.23 29.69 0.15
CA GLY A 180 -3.67 31.01 -0.32
C GLY A 180 -3.38 32.19 0.61
N MET A 181 -2.94 31.95 1.86
CA MET A 181 -2.71 33.02 2.85
C MET A 181 -1.26 33.53 2.96
N HIS A 182 -0.32 33.01 2.16
CA HIS A 182 1.09 33.45 2.15
C HIS A 182 1.47 34.24 0.87
N GLY A 183 0.51 34.88 0.21
CA GLY A 183 0.71 35.57 -1.08
C GLY A 183 0.17 36.99 -1.17
N ALA A 184 -0.12 37.67 -0.05
CA ALA A 184 -0.45 39.10 -0.07
C ALA A 184 0.83 39.93 0.14
N PRO A 185 1.32 40.70 -0.84
CA PRO A 185 2.38 41.67 -0.58
C PRO A 185 1.82 42.78 0.32
N ALA A 186 2.21 42.75 1.60
CA ALA A 186 2.10 43.90 2.47
C ALA A 186 3.13 44.93 2.03
N GLY A 187 2.68 46.09 1.54
CA GLY A 187 3.60 47.22 1.33
C GLY A 187 3.21 48.23 0.27
N ALA A 188 1.95 48.68 0.22
CA ALA A 188 1.64 49.98 -0.38
C ALA A 188 1.71 51.03 0.73
N SER A 189 2.87 51.67 0.91
CA SER A 189 2.97 53.00 1.53
C SER A 189 4.34 53.64 1.28
N ALA A 190 4.28 54.92 0.92
CA ALA A 190 5.33 55.95 0.93
C ALA A 190 6.35 55.96 -0.21
N ALA A 191 6.26 56.96 -1.10
CA ALA A 191 6.96 58.24 -0.93
C ALA A 191 6.77 59.17 -2.15
N ASN A 192 6.25 60.37 -1.91
CA ASN A 192 6.45 61.56 -2.74
C ASN A 192 7.84 62.15 -2.39
N PRO A 193 8.53 62.77 -3.36
CA PRO A 193 8.62 64.23 -3.33
C PRO A 193 8.13 64.92 -4.60
#